data_AF-A0A957D8Y9-F1
#
_entry.id   AF-A0A957D8Y9-F1
#
_cell.length_a   1.000
_cell.length_b   1.000
_cell.length_c   1.000
_cell.angle_alpha   90.00
_cell.angle_beta   90.00
_cell.angle_gamma   90.00
#
_symmetry.space_group_name_H-M   'P 1'
#
loop_
_entity.id
_entity.type
_entity.pdbx_description
1 polymer ?
#
loop_
_entity_poly.entity_id
_entity_poly.type
_entity_poly.pdbx_seq_one_letter_code
_entity_poly.pdbx_strand_id
1 'polypeptide(L)'
;MTPAQQLASWADKLRDVSAMGGHFAENPYDKANYEVIQTIAMEMMALATGETLAEMEPLRAPVFARPTPITVGDAAVIDGNGRILLIQRADNGKWAMPGGAIEVGETPAEGVVREVLEETGAEVEALALVGIHDSRLCGSVTRHHLYQLTFLCQPVGGNGRYQDASHAHEVLNAGWFPEDNLPADVDPGHITRIPEAYRVWRGDRRAFFDAVDRSVKSKQ
;
A
#
# COMPACT_ATOMS: atom_id res chain seq x y z
N MET A 1 20.69 4.80 2.56
CA MET A 1 20.74 3.32 2.59
C MET A 1 22.19 2.89 2.34
N THR A 2 22.73 1.94 3.09
CA THR A 2 24.07 1.38 2.80
C THR A 2 24.00 0.43 1.60
N PRO A 3 25.13 0.13 0.92
CA PRO A 3 25.13 -0.85 -0.17
C PRO A 3 24.58 -2.22 0.25
N ALA A 4 24.90 -2.67 1.47
CA ALA A 4 24.37 -3.91 2.03
C ALA A 4 22.84 -3.86 2.21
N GLN A 5 22.31 -2.76 2.76
CA GLN A 5 20.86 -2.57 2.89
C GLN A 5 20.15 -2.57 1.52
N GLN A 6 20.77 -1.97 0.51
CA GLN A 6 20.23 -1.95 -0.85
C GLN A 6 20.20 -3.35 -1.48
N LEU A 7 21.27 -4.14 -1.31
CA LEU A 7 21.34 -5.53 -1.78
C LEU A 7 20.29 -6.41 -1.12
N ALA A 8 20.09 -6.27 0.19
CA ALA A 8 19.04 -6.97 0.93
C ALA A 8 17.63 -6.59 0.42
N SER A 9 17.38 -5.30 0.16
CA SER A 9 16.11 -4.84 -0.42
C SER A 9 15.84 -5.45 -1.82
N TRP A 10 16.86 -5.49 -2.70
CA TRP A 10 16.72 -6.15 -4.00
C TRP A 10 16.51 -7.65 -3.87
N ALA A 11 17.20 -8.31 -2.94
CA ALA A 11 17.01 -9.73 -2.65
C ALA A 11 15.58 -10.03 -2.22
N ASP A 12 14.98 -9.23 -1.33
CA ASP A 12 13.59 -9.42 -0.92
C ASP A 12 12.61 -9.23 -2.08
N LYS A 13 12.81 -8.22 -2.93
CA LYS A 13 12.00 -8.02 -4.14
C LYS A 13 12.08 -9.20 -5.11
N LEU A 14 13.29 -9.70 -5.37
CA LEU A 14 13.50 -10.86 -6.24
C LEU A 14 12.83 -12.12 -5.67
N ARG A 15 12.91 -12.32 -4.35
CA ARG A 15 12.23 -13.44 -3.65
C ARG A 15 10.71 -13.37 -3.78
N ASP A 16 10.12 -12.18 -3.64
CA ASP A 16 8.68 -11.98 -3.77
C ASP A 16 8.20 -12.27 -5.19
N VAL A 17 8.86 -11.66 -6.19
CA VAL A 17 8.55 -11.87 -7.62
C VAL A 17 8.73 -13.34 -8.00
N SER A 18 9.80 -14.01 -7.55
CA SER A 18 10.03 -15.42 -7.87
C SER A 18 9.03 -16.34 -7.20
N ALA A 19 8.63 -16.06 -5.96
CA ALA A 19 7.60 -16.82 -5.27
C ALA A 19 6.25 -16.69 -5.98
N MET A 20 5.87 -15.49 -6.41
CA MET A 20 4.63 -15.28 -7.15
C MET A 20 4.66 -15.89 -8.54
N GLY A 21 5.74 -15.68 -9.28
CA GLY A 21 5.94 -16.31 -10.59
C GLY A 21 5.90 -17.83 -10.51
N GLY A 22 6.55 -18.42 -9.52
CA GLY A 22 6.56 -19.87 -9.29
C GLY A 22 5.17 -20.44 -8.97
N HIS A 23 4.31 -19.68 -8.28
CA HIS A 23 2.94 -20.07 -8.00
C HIS A 23 2.07 -20.16 -9.26
N PHE A 24 2.20 -19.18 -10.16
CA PHE A 24 1.38 -19.08 -11.38
C PHE A 24 1.98 -19.79 -12.60
N ALA A 25 3.26 -20.17 -12.56
CA ALA A 25 3.91 -20.88 -13.64
C ALA A 25 3.23 -22.23 -13.91
N GLU A 26 2.76 -22.45 -15.14
CA GLU A 26 2.17 -23.73 -15.55
C GLU A 26 3.23 -24.71 -16.06
N ASN A 27 4.28 -24.21 -16.71
CA ASN A 27 5.31 -25.03 -17.34
C ASN A 27 6.49 -25.32 -16.37
N PRO A 28 7.12 -26.50 -16.45
CA PRO A 28 8.17 -26.92 -15.52
C PRO A 28 9.49 -26.13 -15.66
N TYR A 29 9.81 -25.61 -16.85
CA TYR A 29 10.98 -24.76 -17.07
C TYR A 29 10.83 -23.41 -16.38
N ASP A 30 9.65 -22.79 -16.43
CA ASP A 30 9.40 -21.51 -15.75
C ASP A 30 9.50 -21.68 -14.24
N LYS A 31 8.94 -22.77 -13.69
CA LYS A 31 9.10 -23.11 -12.27
C LYS A 31 10.57 -23.21 -11.87
N ALA A 32 11.36 -23.95 -12.64
CA ALA A 32 12.79 -24.08 -12.40
C ALA A 32 13.52 -22.72 -12.50
N ASN A 33 13.14 -21.85 -13.44
CA ASN A 33 13.71 -20.50 -13.54
C ASN A 33 13.40 -19.66 -12.30
N TYR A 34 12.17 -19.71 -11.77
CA TYR A 34 11.81 -19.02 -10.54
C TYR A 34 12.55 -19.57 -9.31
N GLU A 35 12.78 -20.88 -9.24
CA GLU A 35 13.63 -21.48 -8.20
C GLU A 35 15.08 -20.98 -8.25
N VAL A 36 15.63 -20.79 -9.46
CA VAL A 36 16.96 -20.19 -9.66
C VAL A 36 16.98 -18.74 -9.16
N ILE A 37 15.98 -17.93 -9.51
CA ILE A 37 15.88 -16.53 -9.04
C ILE A 37 15.78 -16.49 -7.51
N GLN A 38 14.96 -17.35 -6.92
CA GLN A 38 14.80 -17.47 -5.47
C GLN A 38 16.14 -17.79 -4.80
N THR A 39 16.93 -18.69 -5.38
CA THR A 39 18.25 -19.09 -4.86
C THR A 39 19.24 -17.94 -4.91
N ILE A 40 19.37 -17.27 -6.07
CA ILE A 40 20.27 -16.11 -6.23
C ILE A 40 19.90 -15.01 -5.23
N ALA A 41 18.61 -14.75 -5.06
CA ALA A 41 18.15 -13.74 -4.11
C ALA A 41 18.51 -14.09 -2.66
N MET A 42 18.42 -15.36 -2.27
CA MET A 42 18.89 -15.80 -0.94
C MET A 42 20.41 -15.69 -0.77
N GLU A 43 21.19 -15.98 -1.81
CA GLU A 43 22.65 -15.78 -1.79
C GLU A 43 23.02 -14.30 -1.64
N MET A 44 22.30 -13.41 -2.34
CA MET A 44 22.44 -11.96 -2.19
C MET A 44 22.12 -11.51 -0.76
N MET A 45 21.05 -12.06 -0.14
CA MET A 45 20.69 -11.74 1.24
C MET A 45 21.77 -12.20 2.22
N ALA A 46 22.24 -13.44 2.10
CA ALA A 46 23.31 -13.99 2.93
C ALA A 46 24.58 -13.12 2.86
N LEU A 47 24.99 -12.73 1.65
CA LEU A 47 26.12 -11.82 1.42
C LEU A 47 25.89 -10.43 2.03
N ALA A 48 24.67 -9.90 1.96
CA ALA A 48 24.33 -8.58 2.47
C ALA A 48 24.30 -8.53 4.01
N THR A 49 23.89 -9.60 4.67
CA THR A 49 23.77 -9.66 6.15
C THR A 49 25.01 -10.26 6.83
N GLY A 50 25.90 -10.92 6.07
CA GLY A 50 27.06 -11.63 6.61
C GLY A 50 26.70 -13.00 7.20
N GLU A 51 25.54 -13.52 6.86
CA GLU A 51 25.04 -14.86 7.24
C GLU A 51 25.33 -15.88 6.13
N THR A 52 25.09 -17.15 6.42
CA THR A 52 25.24 -18.25 5.44
C THR A 52 23.92 -18.56 4.73
N LEU A 53 24.00 -19.15 3.55
CA LEU A 53 22.80 -19.62 2.83
C LEU A 53 21.98 -20.64 3.64
N ALA A 54 22.66 -21.47 4.44
CA ALA A 54 22.01 -22.44 5.33
C ALA A 54 21.21 -21.76 6.44
N GLU A 55 21.69 -20.64 6.98
CA GLU A 55 20.96 -19.82 7.95
C GLU A 55 19.76 -19.12 7.30
N MET A 56 19.86 -18.78 6.00
CA MET A 56 18.77 -18.19 5.21
C MET A 56 17.72 -19.20 4.77
N GLU A 57 17.97 -20.51 4.84
CA GLU A 57 17.08 -21.56 4.36
C GLU A 57 15.60 -21.43 4.80
N PRO A 58 15.29 -21.02 6.05
CA PRO A 58 13.91 -20.77 6.47
C PRO A 58 13.18 -19.68 5.66
N LEU A 59 13.92 -18.76 5.02
CA LEU A 59 13.39 -17.72 4.16
C LEU A 59 13.05 -18.21 2.74
N ARG A 60 13.44 -19.44 2.37
CA ARG A 60 13.09 -20.04 1.06
C ARG A 60 11.60 -20.34 0.97
N ALA A 61 11.00 -20.74 2.09
CA ALA A 61 9.56 -20.91 2.17
C ALA A 61 8.88 -19.56 1.89
N PRO A 62 7.75 -19.54 1.16
CA PRO A 62 6.96 -18.33 1.06
C PRO A 62 6.67 -17.82 2.47
N VAL A 63 6.87 -16.53 2.73
CA VAL A 63 6.55 -15.87 4.01
C VAL A 63 5.10 -16.15 4.43
N PHE A 64 4.25 -16.51 3.45
CA PHE A 64 2.89 -17.04 3.59
C PHE A 64 2.80 -18.48 4.13
N ALA A 65 3.59 -18.88 5.13
CA ALA A 65 3.27 -20.10 5.88
C ALA A 65 1.84 -20.03 6.49
N ARG A 66 1.30 -18.81 6.62
CA ARG A 66 -0.11 -18.50 6.89
C ARG A 66 -0.54 -17.27 6.09
N PRO A 67 -1.75 -17.23 5.51
CA PRO A 67 -2.30 -16.01 4.95
C PRO A 67 -2.43 -14.94 6.05
N THR A 68 -1.81 -13.78 5.84
CA THR A 68 -2.04 -12.57 6.65
C THR A 68 -2.97 -11.63 5.89
N PRO A 69 -3.64 -10.69 6.59
CA PRO A 69 -4.33 -9.61 5.91
C PRO A 69 -3.35 -8.82 5.02
N ILE A 70 -3.83 -8.38 3.87
CA ILE A 70 -3.02 -7.59 2.92
C ILE A 70 -2.86 -6.17 3.48
N THR A 71 -1.66 -5.61 3.40
CA THR A 71 -1.43 -4.22 3.79
C THR A 71 -1.67 -3.32 2.60
N VAL A 72 -2.56 -2.33 2.77
CA VAL A 72 -2.96 -1.37 1.75
C VAL A 72 -2.74 0.04 2.29
N GLY A 73 -2.26 0.94 1.45
CA GLY A 73 -2.10 2.35 1.76
C GLY A 73 -3.06 3.22 0.95
N ASP A 74 -3.73 4.17 1.60
CA ASP A 74 -4.59 5.17 0.96
C ASP A 74 -4.07 6.59 1.24
N ALA A 75 -4.05 7.44 0.21
CA ALA A 75 -3.59 8.83 0.28
C ALA A 75 -4.76 9.81 0.43
N ALA A 76 -4.92 10.41 1.61
CA ALA A 76 -5.72 11.61 1.77
C ALA A 76 -4.91 12.83 1.33
N VAL A 77 -4.84 13.08 0.02
CA VAL A 77 -4.11 14.24 -0.53
C VAL A 77 -5.00 15.48 -0.43
N ILE A 78 -4.67 16.41 0.46
CA ILE A 78 -5.43 17.65 0.67
C ILE A 78 -4.57 18.86 0.26
N ASP A 79 -5.09 19.70 -0.65
CA ASP A 79 -4.40 20.91 -1.12
C ASP A 79 -4.52 22.09 -0.15
N GLY A 80 -3.81 23.18 -0.45
CA GLY A 80 -3.85 24.40 0.37
C GLY A 80 -5.21 25.09 0.44
N ASN A 81 -6.16 24.72 -0.43
CA ASN A 81 -7.53 25.22 -0.43
C ASN A 81 -8.50 24.28 0.32
N GLY A 82 -8.00 23.20 0.93
CA GLY A 82 -8.82 22.23 1.63
C GLY A 82 -9.64 21.32 0.71
N ARG A 83 -9.19 21.11 -0.53
CA ARG A 83 -9.80 20.12 -1.45
C ARG A 83 -9.02 18.82 -1.38
N ILE A 84 -9.73 17.69 -1.42
CA ILE A 84 -9.15 16.34 -1.46
C ILE A 84 -9.11 15.81 -2.90
N LEU A 85 -8.00 15.19 -3.27
CA LEU A 85 -7.87 14.45 -4.53
C LEU A 85 -8.56 13.08 -4.39
N LEU A 86 -9.48 12.77 -5.30
CA LEU A 86 -10.12 11.47 -5.41
C LEU A 86 -9.97 10.92 -6.83
N ILE A 87 -9.95 9.60 -6.94
CA ILE A 87 -9.99 8.85 -8.19
C ILE A 87 -11.32 8.10 -8.31
N GLN A 88 -11.82 7.97 -9.54
CA GLN A 88 -12.94 7.12 -9.86
C GLN A 88 -12.40 5.77 -10.36
N ARG A 89 -12.64 4.71 -9.60
CA ARG A 89 -12.07 3.39 -9.87
C ARG A 89 -12.71 2.74 -11.11
N ALA A 90 -11.90 2.10 -11.94
CA ALA A 90 -12.37 1.38 -13.14
C ALA A 90 -13.18 0.12 -12.83
N ASP A 91 -12.92 -0.53 -11.69
CA ASP A 91 -13.55 -1.80 -11.33
C ASP A 91 -15.01 -1.67 -10.88
N ASN A 92 -15.36 -0.56 -10.23
CA ASN A 92 -16.67 -0.38 -9.62
C ASN A 92 -17.29 1.02 -9.83
N GLY A 93 -16.58 1.94 -10.48
CA GLY A 93 -17.06 3.29 -10.81
C GLY A 93 -17.19 4.25 -9.62
N LYS A 94 -16.79 3.86 -8.41
CA LYS A 94 -16.89 4.68 -7.21
C LYS A 94 -15.67 5.58 -7.02
N TRP A 95 -15.87 6.66 -6.27
CA TRP A 95 -14.81 7.61 -5.92
C TRP A 95 -14.08 7.18 -4.64
N ALA A 96 -12.76 7.15 -4.67
CA ALA A 96 -11.90 6.71 -3.56
C ALA A 96 -10.69 7.64 -3.42
N MET A 97 -10.03 7.56 -2.26
CA MET A 97 -8.67 8.09 -2.15
C MET A 97 -7.77 7.25 -3.06
N PRO A 98 -6.76 7.84 -3.74
CA PRO A 98 -5.76 7.07 -4.46
C PRO A 98 -5.03 6.13 -3.50
N GLY A 99 -4.70 4.92 -3.94
CA GLY A 99 -4.09 3.93 -3.06
C GLY A 99 -4.20 2.48 -3.52
N GLY A 100 -3.35 1.65 -2.93
CA GLY A 100 -3.15 0.28 -3.36
C GLY A 100 -2.35 -0.55 -2.38
N ALA A 101 -1.97 -1.75 -2.80
CA ALA A 101 -1.18 -2.66 -1.98
C ALA A 101 0.23 -2.08 -1.74
N ILE A 102 0.74 -2.22 -0.52
CA ILE A 102 2.12 -1.86 -0.23
C ILE A 102 3.03 -2.99 -0.71
N GLU A 103 3.99 -2.66 -1.56
CA GLU A 103 4.92 -3.61 -2.16
C GLU A 103 6.07 -3.99 -1.21
N VAL A 104 6.71 -5.13 -1.50
CA VAL A 104 7.90 -5.55 -0.76
C VAL A 104 9.05 -4.60 -1.04
N GLY A 105 9.74 -4.17 0.01
CA GLY A 105 10.95 -3.35 -0.09
C GLY A 105 10.71 -1.85 -0.23
N GLU A 106 9.46 -1.39 -0.07
CA GLU A 106 9.12 0.01 0.17
C GLU A 106 8.60 0.21 1.60
N THR A 107 8.73 1.43 2.12
CA THR A 107 8.00 1.86 3.31
C THR A 107 6.53 2.12 2.96
N PRO A 108 5.58 2.02 3.92
CA PRO A 108 4.18 2.32 3.63
C PRO A 108 3.95 3.73 3.08
N ALA A 109 4.76 4.71 3.50
CA ALA A 109 4.68 6.07 2.97
C ALA A 109 5.17 6.16 1.52
N GLU A 110 6.23 5.44 1.16
CA GLU A 110 6.70 5.35 -0.24
C GLU A 110 5.63 4.71 -1.13
N GLY A 111 5.00 3.62 -0.69
CA GLY A 111 3.92 2.98 -1.44
C GLY A 111 2.75 3.91 -1.70
N VAL A 112 2.29 4.65 -0.69
CA VAL A 112 1.20 5.62 -0.87
C VAL A 112 1.57 6.74 -1.85
N VAL A 113 2.80 7.25 -1.80
CA VAL A 113 3.28 8.28 -2.74
C VAL A 113 3.38 7.71 -4.17
N ARG A 114 3.85 6.46 -4.32
CA ARG A 114 3.92 5.74 -5.59
C ARG A 114 2.53 5.59 -6.20
N GLU A 115 1.56 5.06 -5.46
CA GLU A 115 0.18 4.85 -5.92
C GLU A 115 -0.45 6.15 -6.44
N VAL A 116 -0.31 7.26 -5.69
CA VAL A 116 -0.82 8.57 -6.14
C VAL A 116 -0.19 8.98 -7.48
N LEU A 117 1.13 8.83 -7.61
CA LEU A 117 1.84 9.17 -8.84
C LEU A 117 1.38 8.29 -10.01
N GLU A 118 1.23 6.98 -9.79
CA GLU A 118 0.85 6.01 -10.82
C GLU A 118 -0.59 6.20 -11.30
N GLU A 119 -1.52 6.45 -10.38
CA GLU A 119 -2.96 6.58 -10.64
C GLU A 119 -3.36 7.96 -11.17
N THR A 120 -2.69 9.02 -10.71
CA THR A 120 -3.11 10.42 -10.97
C THR A 120 -2.06 11.27 -11.66
N GLY A 121 -0.81 10.80 -11.70
CA GLY A 121 0.33 11.60 -12.13
C GLY A 121 0.80 12.63 -11.09
N ALA A 122 0.12 12.80 -9.96
CA ALA A 122 0.43 13.85 -8.99
C ALA A 122 1.64 13.49 -8.11
N GLU A 123 2.61 14.38 -8.01
CA GLU A 123 3.67 14.30 -7.01
C GLU A 123 3.15 14.80 -5.65
N VAL A 124 3.28 13.97 -4.61
CA VAL A 124 2.82 14.28 -3.25
C VAL A 124 3.86 13.93 -2.21
N GLU A 125 3.71 14.50 -1.02
CA GLU A 125 4.49 14.17 0.17
C GLU A 125 3.56 13.65 1.27
N ALA A 126 3.93 12.53 1.90
CA ALA A 126 3.21 11.98 3.05
C ALA A 126 3.62 12.73 4.35
N LEU A 127 2.63 13.23 5.09
CA LEU A 127 2.83 14.14 6.23
C LEU A 127 2.50 13.53 7.59
N ALA A 128 1.49 12.66 7.66
CA ALA A 128 1.01 12.08 8.91
C ALA A 128 0.24 10.78 8.65
N LEU A 129 0.27 9.88 9.62
CA LEU A 129 -0.68 8.77 9.66
C LEU A 129 -2.04 9.29 10.15
N VAL A 130 -3.09 9.10 9.35
CA VAL A 130 -4.48 9.40 9.73
C VAL A 130 -5.03 8.30 10.61
N GLY A 131 -4.79 7.05 10.23
CA GLY A 131 -5.23 5.91 11.02
C GLY A 131 -4.97 4.57 10.35
N ILE A 132 -5.18 3.51 11.12
CA ILE A 132 -5.11 2.12 10.66
C ILE A 132 -6.50 1.52 10.85
N HIS A 133 -7.04 0.96 9.78
CA HIS A 133 -8.39 0.39 9.76
C HIS A 133 -8.35 -1.06 9.28
N ASP A 134 -9.07 -1.93 9.96
CA ASP A 134 -9.42 -3.25 9.48
C ASP A 134 -10.54 -3.12 8.44
N SER A 135 -10.37 -3.71 7.26
CA SER A 135 -11.37 -3.62 6.18
C SER A 135 -12.76 -4.12 6.61
N ARG A 136 -12.83 -4.98 7.61
CA ARG A 136 -14.09 -5.54 8.13
C ARG A 136 -14.85 -4.58 9.05
N LEU A 137 -14.22 -3.48 9.48
CA LEU A 137 -14.77 -2.54 10.47
C LEU A 137 -14.97 -1.12 9.93
N CYS A 138 -14.40 -0.79 8.77
CA CYS A 138 -14.45 0.55 8.19
C CYS A 138 -15.51 0.74 7.10
N GLY A 139 -16.35 -0.27 6.85
CA GLY A 139 -17.37 -0.23 5.79
C GLY A 139 -16.84 -0.61 4.40
N SER A 140 -15.60 -1.08 4.30
CA SER A 140 -15.07 -1.63 3.04
C SER A 140 -15.90 -2.83 2.58
N VAL A 141 -16.12 -2.92 1.27
CA VAL A 141 -16.89 -4.01 0.63
C VAL A 141 -15.99 -5.09 0.01
N THR A 142 -14.67 -4.98 0.21
CA THR A 142 -13.71 -5.97 -0.25
C THR A 142 -13.92 -7.32 0.43
N ARG A 143 -13.75 -8.41 -0.33
CA ARG A 143 -13.80 -9.77 0.22
C ARG A 143 -12.48 -10.20 0.84
N HIS A 144 -11.39 -9.48 0.55
CA HIS A 144 -10.09 -9.71 1.15
C HIS A 144 -10.04 -9.03 2.52
N HIS A 145 -9.35 -9.65 3.47
CA HIS A 145 -9.07 -8.99 4.73
C HIS A 145 -7.86 -8.08 4.54
N LEU A 146 -8.02 -6.78 4.77
CA LEU A 146 -6.98 -5.76 4.61
C LEU A 146 -6.72 -5.03 5.92
N TYR A 147 -5.47 -4.63 6.13
CA TYR A 147 -5.12 -3.51 7.00
C TYR A 147 -4.90 -2.27 6.12
N GLN A 148 -5.75 -1.27 6.30
CA GLN A 148 -5.76 -0.03 5.52
C GLN A 148 -5.10 1.10 6.31
N LEU A 149 -3.94 1.54 5.84
CA LEU A 149 -3.22 2.67 6.40
C LEU A 149 -3.57 3.92 5.61
N THR A 150 -4.24 4.86 6.22
CA THR A 150 -4.54 6.15 5.57
C THR A 150 -3.50 7.17 5.97
N PHE A 151 -2.86 7.80 4.99
CA PHE A 151 -1.88 8.87 5.21
C PHE A 151 -2.45 10.21 4.76
N LEU A 152 -2.21 11.25 5.55
CA LEU A 152 -2.42 12.63 5.11
C LEU A 152 -1.25 12.99 4.22
N CYS A 153 -1.55 13.44 3.01
CA CYS A 153 -0.58 13.84 2.01
C CYS A 153 -0.85 15.28 1.56
N GLN A 154 0.16 15.95 1.02
CA GLN A 154 0.02 17.24 0.35
C GLN A 154 0.64 17.21 -1.05
N PRO A 155 0.09 17.95 -2.03
CA PRO A 155 0.70 18.08 -3.34
C PRO A 155 2.02 18.86 -3.29
N VAL A 156 3.04 18.34 -3.96
CA VAL A 156 4.31 19.07 -4.14
C VAL A 156 4.07 20.25 -5.10
N GLY A 157 4.47 21.46 -4.68
CA GLY A 157 4.29 22.67 -5.48
C GLY A 157 2.88 23.29 -5.42
N GLY A 158 2.05 22.93 -4.43
CA GLY A 158 0.79 23.60 -4.12
C GLY A 158 -0.42 23.07 -4.90
N ASN A 159 -0.37 23.10 -6.24
CA ASN A 159 -1.45 22.55 -7.10
C ASN A 159 -1.17 21.13 -7.61
N GLY A 160 -0.02 20.55 -7.22
CA GLY A 160 0.48 19.28 -7.73
C GLY A 160 1.30 19.48 -9.00
N ARG A 161 2.48 18.86 -9.04
CA ARG A 161 3.15 18.57 -10.31
C ARG A 161 2.53 17.31 -10.87
N TYR A 162 2.04 17.36 -12.11
CA TYR A 162 1.44 16.22 -12.78
C TYR A 162 2.39 15.68 -13.85
N GLN A 163 2.53 14.36 -13.86
CA GLN A 163 3.16 13.59 -14.92
C GLN A 163 2.09 12.73 -15.61
N ASP A 164 2.46 12.01 -16.66
CA ASP A 164 1.56 11.04 -17.29
C ASP A 164 1.32 9.87 -16.33
N ALA A 165 0.05 9.61 -16.00
CA ALA A 165 -0.32 8.51 -15.11
C ALA A 165 -0.04 7.15 -15.77
N SER A 166 0.83 6.34 -15.15
CA SER A 166 1.25 5.03 -15.68
C SER A 166 0.17 3.95 -15.52
N HIS A 167 -0.74 4.10 -14.56
CA HIS A 167 -1.85 3.19 -14.29
C HIS A 167 -3.22 3.83 -14.56
N ALA A 168 -3.29 4.74 -15.54
CA ALA A 168 -4.54 5.40 -15.96
C ALA A 168 -5.65 4.44 -16.40
N HIS A 169 -5.34 3.17 -16.70
CA HIS A 169 -6.35 2.16 -17.04
C HIS A 169 -7.14 1.65 -15.83
N GLU A 170 -6.62 1.85 -14.60
CA GLU A 170 -7.29 1.53 -13.35
C GLU A 170 -8.18 2.67 -12.83
N VAL A 171 -8.03 3.87 -13.43
CA VAL A 171 -8.69 5.11 -13.03
C VAL A 171 -9.50 5.69 -14.18
N LEU A 172 -10.82 5.77 -14.02
CA LEU A 172 -11.71 6.36 -15.03
C LEU A 172 -11.62 7.89 -15.07
N ASN A 173 -11.46 8.52 -13.90
CA ASN A 173 -11.36 9.97 -13.73
C ASN A 173 -10.59 10.30 -12.45
N ALA A 174 -10.02 11.50 -12.37
CA ALA A 174 -9.44 12.05 -11.15
C ALA A 174 -9.93 13.49 -10.96
N GLY A 175 -10.11 13.92 -9.71
CA GLY A 175 -10.64 15.25 -9.43
C GLY A 175 -10.39 15.75 -8.00
N TRP A 176 -10.40 17.06 -7.84
CA TRP A 176 -10.29 17.75 -6.56
C TRP A 176 -11.67 18.16 -6.07
N PHE A 177 -12.02 17.76 -4.84
CA PHE A 177 -13.34 18.00 -4.26
C PHE A 177 -13.21 18.67 -2.89
N PRO A 178 -14.00 19.71 -2.58
CA PRO A 178 -14.03 20.26 -1.22
C PRO A 178 -14.74 19.29 -0.26
N GLU A 179 -14.40 19.36 1.04
CA GLU A 179 -14.96 18.49 2.10
C GLU A 179 -16.50 18.47 2.12
N ASP A 180 -17.13 19.60 1.81
CA ASP A 180 -18.57 19.80 1.86
C ASP A 180 -19.30 19.47 0.55
N ASN A 181 -18.58 19.10 -0.51
CA ASN A 181 -19.15 18.73 -1.81
C ASN A 181 -18.36 17.57 -2.45
N LEU A 182 -18.29 16.46 -1.71
CA LEU A 182 -17.77 15.19 -2.22
C LEU A 182 -18.72 14.59 -3.29
N PRO A 183 -18.22 13.74 -4.20
CA PRO A 183 -19.05 12.99 -5.13
C PRO A 183 -20.12 12.15 -4.40
N ALA A 184 -21.28 11.95 -5.03
CA ALA A 184 -22.36 11.16 -4.42
C ALA A 184 -21.98 9.68 -4.23
N ASP A 185 -21.17 9.13 -5.16
CA ASP A 185 -20.80 7.71 -5.20
C ASP A 185 -19.40 7.45 -4.60
N VAL A 186 -19.09 8.06 -3.45
CA VAL A 186 -17.86 7.74 -2.70
C VAL A 186 -17.92 6.29 -2.21
N ASP A 187 -16.80 5.58 -2.33
CA ASP A 187 -16.68 4.21 -1.88
C ASP A 187 -16.96 4.12 -0.35
N PRO A 188 -17.83 3.20 0.10
CA PRO A 188 -18.26 3.13 1.49
C PRO A 188 -17.12 3.06 2.51
N GLY A 189 -16.01 2.40 2.16
CA GLY A 189 -14.84 2.32 3.04
C GLY A 189 -14.15 3.66 3.27
N HIS A 190 -14.41 4.67 2.43
CA HIS A 190 -13.81 6.00 2.50
C HIS A 190 -14.67 7.01 3.26
N ILE A 191 -15.98 6.77 3.37
CA ILE A 191 -16.94 7.69 4.01
C ILE A 191 -16.53 8.04 5.44
N THR A 192 -16.01 7.07 6.19
CA THR A 192 -15.56 7.26 7.58
C THR A 192 -14.15 7.82 7.69
N ARG A 193 -13.30 7.57 6.69
CA ARG A 193 -11.86 7.89 6.72
C ARG A 193 -11.55 9.29 6.20
N ILE A 194 -12.33 9.81 5.26
CA ILE A 194 -12.15 11.17 4.73
C ILE A 194 -12.34 12.23 5.84
N PRO A 195 -13.40 12.19 6.68
CA PRO A 195 -13.53 13.12 7.81
C PRO A 195 -12.34 13.05 8.80
N GLU A 196 -11.82 11.85 9.06
CA GLU A 196 -10.63 11.66 9.90
C GLU A 196 -9.38 12.30 9.28
N ALA A 197 -9.23 12.24 7.96
CA ALA A 197 -8.14 12.93 7.28
C ALA A 197 -8.23 14.46 7.44
N TYR A 198 -9.43 15.04 7.31
CA TYR A 198 -9.62 16.48 7.54
C TYR A 198 -9.43 16.87 9.01
N ARG A 199 -9.77 15.99 9.98
CA ARG A 199 -9.46 16.18 11.40
C ARG A 199 -7.93 16.30 11.62
N VAL A 200 -7.17 15.40 11.01
CA VAL A 200 -5.70 15.40 11.10
C VAL A 200 -5.08 16.60 10.37
N TRP A 201 -5.62 16.95 9.20
CA TRP A 201 -5.22 18.13 8.43
C TRP A 201 -5.43 19.44 9.21
N ARG A 202 -6.53 19.55 9.96
CA ARG A 202 -6.81 20.67 10.89
C ARG A 202 -5.94 20.68 12.16
N GLY A 203 -5.03 19.73 12.32
CA GLY A 203 -3.99 19.75 13.36
C GLY A 203 -4.17 18.73 14.49
N ASP A 204 -5.28 17.99 14.55
CA ASP A 204 -5.43 16.90 15.52
C ASP A 204 -4.74 15.63 15.02
N ARG A 205 -3.42 15.55 15.24
CA ARG A 205 -2.53 14.50 14.70
C ARG A 205 -2.61 13.14 15.42
N ARG A 206 -3.67 12.89 16.20
CA ARG A 206 -3.90 11.56 16.78
C ARG A 206 -4.36 10.60 15.68
N ALA A 207 -3.64 9.49 15.51
CA ALA A 207 -4.03 8.44 14.58
C ALA A 207 -5.26 7.68 15.10
N PHE A 208 -6.17 7.33 14.20
CA PHE A 208 -7.28 6.42 14.49
C PHE A 208 -6.78 4.96 14.57
N PHE A 209 -7.39 4.19 15.47
CA PHE A 209 -7.23 2.75 15.59
C PHE A 209 -8.59 2.11 15.84
N ASP A 210 -8.84 0.94 15.24
CA ASP A 210 -10.05 0.17 15.52
C ASP A 210 -10.19 -0.16 17.01
N ALA A 211 -11.44 -0.26 17.46
CA ALA A 211 -11.73 -0.64 18.83
C ALA A 211 -11.24 -2.07 19.12
N VAL A 212 -10.54 -2.23 20.24
CA VAL A 212 -10.12 -3.56 20.71
C VAL A 212 -11.32 -4.32 21.24
N ASP A 213 -11.67 -5.44 20.59
CA ASP A 213 -12.65 -6.37 21.13
C ASP A 213 -12.06 -7.09 22.37
N ARG A 214 -12.47 -6.64 23.55
CA ARG A 214 -12.04 -7.21 24.84
C ARG A 214 -12.81 -8.46 25.24
N SER A 215 -13.82 -8.88 24.47
CA SER A 215 -14.55 -10.12 24.72
C SER A 215 -13.71 -11.37 24.38
N VAL A 216 -12.70 -11.23 23.51
CA VAL A 216 -11.76 -12.29 23.13
C VAL A 216 -10.57 -12.29 24.10
N LYS A 217 -10.83 -12.57 25.38
CA LYS A 217 -9.78 -12.91 26.35
C LYS A 217 -10.01 -14.29 26.95
N SER A 218 -9.61 -15.32 26.20
CA SER A 218 -9.15 -16.59 26.78
C SER A 218 -8.40 -17.41 25.72
N LYS A 219 -7.10 -17.16 25.58
CA LYS A 219 -6.15 -18.22 25.24
C LYS A 219 -5.00 -18.12 26.23
N GLN A 220 -5.07 -18.98 27.25
CA GLN A 220 -3.90 -19.49 27.98
C GLN A 220 -2.97 -20.21 26.99
#